data_AF-A0ABD7ITZ1-F1
#
_entry.id   AF-A0ABD7ITZ1-F1
#
_cell.length_a   1.000
_cell.length_b   1.000
_cell.length_c   1.000
_cell.angle_alpha   90.00
_cell.angle_beta   90.00
_cell.angle_gamma   90.00
#
_symmetry.space_group_name_H-M   'P 1'
#
loop_
_entity.id
_entity.type
_entity.pdbx_description
1 polymer ?
#
loop_
_entity_poly.entity_id
_entity_poly.type
_entity_poly.pdbx_seq_one_letter_code
_entity_poly.pdbx_strand_id
1 'polypeptide(L)' 'MAIISVRVSDAEKAWLQQMAIFHGISLSDLIKQYSMDQLEDEYDARVLDQAYQAWLKDDKQTVSMQDVLADFDKPADDE' A
#
# COMPACT_ATOMS: atom_id res chain seq x y z
N MET A 1 -8.49 7.60 -19.57
CA MET A 1 -7.08 7.60 -19.10
C MET A 1 -6.85 8.89 -18.35
N ALA A 2 -6.38 8.81 -17.09
CA ALA A 2 -5.93 9.98 -16.35
C ALA A 2 -4.47 10.28 -16.71
N ILE A 3 -4.09 11.57 -16.75
CA ILE A 3 -2.73 12.01 -17.04
C ILE A 3 -2.20 12.72 -15.80
N ILE A 4 -1.00 12.33 -15.35
CA ILE A 4 -0.28 13.00 -14.27
C ILE A 4 0.94 13.69 -14.90
N SER A 5 1.03 15.01 -14.72
CA SER A 5 2.16 15.81 -15.19
C SER A 5 3.07 16.13 -14.02
N VAL A 6 4.28 15.58 -14.01
CA VAL A 6 5.30 15.85 -12.99
C VAL A 6 6.34 16.80 -13.58
N ARG A 7 6.60 17.92 -12.89
CA ARG A 7 7.67 18.85 -13.28
C ARG A 7 8.95 18.48 -12.54
N VAL A 8 10.00 18.23 -13.31
CA VAL A 8 11.35 17.88 -12.83
C VAL A 8 12.38 18.70 -13.58
N SER A 9 13.59 18.79 -13.04
CA SER A 9 14.76 19.31 -13.74
C SER A 9 15.24 18.34 -14.84
N ASP A 10 16.06 18.83 -15.76
CA ASP A 10 16.65 18.00 -16.82
C ASP A 10 17.54 16.88 -16.26
N ALA A 11 18.24 17.16 -15.15
CA ALA A 11 19.10 16.18 -14.48
C ALA A 11 18.28 15.04 -13.85
N GLU A 12 17.20 15.38 -13.13
CA GLU A 12 16.30 14.39 -12.53
C GLU A 12 15.61 13.54 -13.59
N LYS A 13 15.18 14.16 -14.70
CA LYS A 13 14.59 13.43 -15.83
C LYS A 13 15.58 12.43 -16.41
N ALA A 14 16.82 12.83 -16.66
CA ALA A 14 17.85 11.95 -17.19
C ALA A 14 18.12 10.77 -16.23
N TRP A 15 18.21 11.06 -14.92
CA TRP A 15 18.39 10.04 -13.91
C TRP A 15 17.22 9.04 -13.86
N LEU A 16 15.98 9.52 -13.81
CA LEU A 16 14.79 8.66 -13.80
C LEU A 16 14.68 7.80 -15.07
N GLN A 17 15.06 8.35 -16.23
CA GLN A 17 15.11 7.58 -17.49
C GLN A 17 16.15 6.45 -17.43
N GLN A 18 17.33 6.71 -16.86
CA GLN A 18 18.34 5.66 -16.65
C GLN A 18 17.85 4.58 -15.70
N MET A 19 17.15 4.96 -14.61
CA MET A 19 16.54 4.00 -13.70
C MET A 19 15.46 3.17 -14.40
N ALA A 20 14.61 3.78 -15.22
CA ALA A 20 13.59 3.05 -15.97
C ALA A 20 14.23 2.01 -16.92
N ILE A 21 15.30 2.40 -17.64
CA ILE A 21 16.09 1.48 -18.48
C ILE A 21 16.71 0.36 -17.66
N PHE A 22 17.30 0.68 -16.51
CA PHE A 22 17.93 -0.29 -15.60
C PHE A 22 16.93 -1.34 -15.10
N HIS A 23 15.72 -0.91 -14.75
CA HIS A 23 14.63 -1.80 -14.34
C HIS A 23 13.89 -2.46 -15.51
N GLY A 24 14.19 -2.10 -16.76
CA GLY A 24 13.55 -2.66 -17.95
C GLY A 24 12.07 -2.27 -18.12
N ILE A 25 11.64 -1.16 -17.51
CA ILE A 25 10.25 -0.68 -17.52
C ILE A 25 10.14 0.73 -18.09
N SER A 26 8.93 1.20 -18.38
CA SER A 26 8.74 2.57 -18.82
C SER A 26 8.93 3.57 -17.68
N LEU A 27 9.27 4.82 -18.01
CA LEU A 27 9.40 5.89 -17.01
C LEU A 27 8.07 6.10 -16.25
N SER A 28 6.94 5.97 -16.94
CA SER A 28 5.61 6.09 -16.32
C SER A 28 5.35 4.94 -15.34
N ASP A 29 5.75 3.72 -15.68
CA ASP A 29 5.61 2.56 -14.80
C ASP A 29 6.52 2.67 -13.58
N LEU A 30 7.77 3.12 -13.77
CA LEU A 30 8.70 3.37 -12.67
C LEU A 30 8.12 4.36 -11.66
N ILE A 31 7.64 5.51 -12.14
CA ILE A 31 7.07 6.54 -11.27
C ILE A 31 5.82 6.00 -10.56
N LYS A 32 4.93 5.32 -11.29
CA LYS A 32 3.70 4.78 -10.73
C LYS A 32 3.99 3.75 -9.66
N GLN A 33 4.85 2.77 -9.94
CA GLN A 33 5.15 1.67 -9.04
C GLN A 33 5.78 2.20 -7.74
N TYR A 34 6.90 2.91 -7.83
CA TYR A 34 7.56 3.44 -6.63
C TYR A 34 6.70 4.40 -5.82
N SER A 35 5.87 5.22 -6.49
CA SER A 35 4.96 6.12 -5.76
C SER A 35 3.86 5.35 -5.05
N MET A 36 3.33 4.28 -5.65
CA MET A 36 2.27 3.48 -5.03
C MET A 36 2.83 2.61 -3.90
N ASP A 37 3.96 1.93 -4.14
CA ASP A 37 4.59 1.05 -3.15
C ASP A 37 4.92 1.83 -1.86
N GLN A 38 5.50 3.03 -1.99
CA GLN A 38 5.82 3.86 -0.83
C GLN A 38 4.56 4.35 -0.09
N LEU A 39 3.49 4.70 -0.83
CA LEU A 39 2.24 5.13 -0.22
C LEU A 39 1.52 3.96 0.49
N GLU A 40 1.61 2.75 -0.05
CA GLU A 40 1.09 1.53 0.54
C GLU A 40 1.82 1.21 1.85
N ASP A 41 3.16 1.24 1.84
CA ASP A 41 3.97 1.05 3.06
C ASP A 41 3.58 2.06 4.17
N GLU A 42 3.40 3.33 3.82
CA GLU A 42 2.97 4.37 4.76
C GLU A 42 1.54 4.14 5.28
N TYR A 43 0.65 3.66 4.42
CA TYR A 43 -0.73 3.36 4.79
C TYR A 43 -0.79 2.16 5.74
N ASP A 44 -0.10 1.07 5.40
CA ASP A 44 -0.03 -0.16 6.20
C ASP A 44 0.54 0.11 7.59
N ALA A 45 1.58 0.94 7.69
CA ALA A 45 2.13 1.34 8.99
C ALA A 45 1.09 2.05 9.86
N ARG A 46 0.26 2.93 9.29
CA ARG A 46 -0.79 3.63 10.03
C ARG A 46 -1.93 2.69 10.44
N VAL A 47 -2.31 1.77 9.56
CA VAL A 47 -3.34 0.76 9.85
C VAL A 47 -2.86 -0.17 10.96
N LEU A 48 -1.60 -0.59 10.92
CA LEU A 48 -0.97 -1.39 11.97
C LEU A 48 -1.05 -0.66 13.33
N ASP A 49 -0.67 0.61 13.38
CA ASP A 49 -0.73 1.39 14.62
C ASP A 49 -2.17 1.43 15.17
N GLN A 50 -3.17 1.63 14.32
CA GLN A 50 -4.58 1.63 14.73
C GLN A 50 -5.04 0.27 15.25
N ALA A 51 -4.74 -0.80 14.51
CA ALA A 51 -5.08 -2.17 14.88
C ALA A 51 -4.40 -2.57 16.20
N TYR A 52 -3.13 -2.17 16.38
CA TYR A 52 -2.38 -2.43 17.61
C TYR A 52 -2.99 -1.69 18.81
N GLN A 53 -3.38 -0.42 18.65
CA GLN A 53 -4.07 0.32 19.72
C GLN A 53 -5.44 -0.29 20.07
N ALA A 54 -6.18 -0.79 19.08
CA ALA A 54 -7.44 -1.48 19.32
C ALA A 54 -7.23 -2.78 20.11
N TRP A 55 -6.24 -3.58 19.72
CA TRP A 55 -5.88 -4.81 20.43
C TRP A 55 -5.42 -4.56 21.88
N LEU A 56 -4.67 -3.48 22.12
CA LEU A 56 -4.28 -3.08 23.47
C LEU A 56 -5.49 -2.67 24.33
N LYS A 57 -6.48 -1.98 23.75
CA LYS A 57 -7.71 -1.58 24.45
C LYS A 57 -8.61 -2.77 24.76
N ASP A 58 -8.55 -3.82 23.95
CA ASP A 58 -9.27 -5.07 24.12
C ASP A 58 -8.53 -6.05 25.07
N ASP A 59 -7.64 -5.53 25.93
CA ASP A 59 -6.84 -6.30 26.89
C ASP A 59 -6.07 -7.48 26.26
N LYS A 60 -5.69 -7.33 24.99
CA LYS A 60 -4.94 -8.35 24.22
C LYS A 60 -5.69 -9.69 24.14
N GLN A 61 -7.02 -9.65 24.09
CA GLN A 61 -7.82 -10.85 23.98
C GLN A 61 -7.39 -11.71 22.79
N THR A 62 -7.34 -13.02 23.04
CA THR A 62 -7.03 -14.02 22.03
C THR A 62 -8.32 -14.70 21.63
N VAL A 63 -8.62 -14.70 20.34
CA VAL A 63 -9.75 -15.44 19.76
C VAL A 63 -9.26 -16.76 19.17
N SER A 64 -10.11 -17.78 19.18
CA SER A 64 -9.74 -19.06 18.57
C SER A 64 -9.76 -18.95 17.05
N MET A 65 -8.90 -19.71 16.37
CA MET A 65 -8.88 -19.75 14.90
C MET A 65 -10.22 -20.23 14.33
N GLN A 66 -10.97 -21.06 15.07
CA GLN A 66 -12.30 -21.51 14.64
C GLN A 66 -13.30 -20.36 14.61
N ASP A 67 -13.29 -19.49 15.62
CA ASP A 67 -14.19 -18.34 15.68
C ASP A 67 -13.89 -17.34 14.54
N VAL A 68 -12.60 -17.10 14.27
CA VAL A 68 -12.17 -16.24 13.15
C VAL A 68 -12.66 -16.81 11.81
N LEU A 69 -12.44 -18.10 11.55
CA LEU A 69 -12.89 -18.74 10.31
C LEU A 69 -14.42 -18.72 10.15
N ALA A 70 -15.15 -18.89 11.25
CA ALA A 70 -16.61 -18.81 11.24
C ALA A 70 -17.12 -17.40 10.93
N ASP A 71 -16.41 -16.35 11.34
CA ASP A 71 -16.72 -14.96 10.99
C ASP A 71 -16.40 -14.63 9.52
N PHE A 72 -15.30 -15.15 8.98
CA PHE A 72 -14.92 -14.94 7.59
C PHE A 72 -15.82 -15.66 6.58
N ASP A 73 -16.43 -16.78 6.96
CA ASP A 73 -17.33 -17.57 6.09
C ASP A 73 -18.78 -17.08 6.11
N LYS A 74 -19.09 -16.05 6.93
CA LYS A 74 -20.41 -15.42 6.90
C LYS A 74 -20.57 -14.68 5.57
N PRO A 75 -21.68 -14.86 4.84
CA PRO A 75 -21.99 -14.02 3.70
C PRO A 75 -22.03 -12.57 4.17
N ALA A 76 -21.48 -11.64 3.37
CA ALA A 76 -21.59 -10.22 3.67
C ALA A 76 -23.08 -9.90 3.77
N ASP A 77 -23.54 -9.48 4.96
CA ASP A 77 -24.86 -8.91 5.09
C ASP A 77 -24.85 -7.62 4.24
N ASP A 78 -25.59 -7.64 3.13
CA ASP A 78 -25.83 -6.48 2.28
C ASP A 78 -26.58 -5.41 3.10
N GLU A 79 -25.86 -4.43 3.67
CA GLU A 79 -26.41 -3.14 4.12
C GLU A 79 -26.05 -2.00 3.13
#